data_AF-A0A8X6GXA5-F1
#
_entry.id   AF-A0A8X6GXA5-F1
#
_cell.length_a   1.000
_cell.length_b   1.000
_cell.length_c   1.000
_cell.angle_alpha   90.00
_cell.angle_beta   90.00
_cell.angle_gamma   90.00
#
_symmetry.space_group_name_H-M   'P 1'
#
loop_
_entity.id
_entity.type
_entity.pdbx_description
1 polymer ?
#
loop_
_entity_poly.entity_id
_entity_poly.type
_entity_poly.pdbx_seq_one_letter_code
_entity_poly.pdbx_strand_id
1 'polypeptide(L)'
;MCARWLVSKEVMMLSNGQEAKHAKVNRTMKDGSKEFECPVAIELYNKIMGGVDLADQRANVYELDRKLCKWWKKVFFRLLGAQWSTHRLRNVNSNIEKLHFLI
;
A
#
# COMPACT_ATOMS: atom_id res chain seq x y z
N MET A 1 0.46 19.19 12.57
CA MET A 1 1.11 19.82 11.39
C MET A 1 0.13 19.85 10.23
N CYS A 2 0.04 20.99 9.53
CA CYS A 2 -0.62 21.13 8.23
C CYS A 2 0.47 21.42 7.18
N ALA A 3 0.58 20.57 6.16
CA ALA A 3 1.52 20.73 5.06
C ALA A 3 0.74 21.10 3.80
N ARG A 4 1.07 22.25 3.19
CA ARG A 4 0.62 22.60 1.83
C ARG A 4 1.80 22.42 0.89
N TRP A 5 1.63 21.62 -0.15
CA TRP A 5 2.70 21.28 -1.08
C TRP A 5 2.20 21.39 -2.52
N LEU A 6 2.91 22.17 -3.33
CA LEU A 6 2.57 22.45 -4.71
C LEU A 6 3.54 21.71 -5.62
N VAL A 7 3.02 20.82 -6.46
CA VAL A 7 3.75 20.25 -7.60
C VAL A 7 3.09 20.73 -8.89
N SER A 8 2.46 19.84 -9.65
CA SER A 8 1.59 20.22 -10.77
C SER A 8 0.17 20.58 -10.30
N LYS A 9 -0.21 20.09 -9.13
CA LYS A 9 -1.47 20.40 -8.44
C LYS A 9 -1.16 20.59 -6.95
N GLU A 10 -1.98 21.38 -6.27
CA GLU A 10 -1.86 21.59 -4.84
C GLU A 10 -2.31 20.34 -4.08
N VAL A 11 -1.52 19.95 -3.08
CA VAL A 11 -1.81 18.85 -2.14
C VAL A 11 -1.72 19.39 -0.72
N MET A 12 -2.79 19.19 0.05
CA MET A 12 -2.83 19.53 1.47
C MET A 12 -2.87 18.26 2.31
N MET A 13 -2.05 18.20 3.36
CA MET A 13 -2.04 17.09 4.32
C MET A 13 -2.07 17.57 5.76
N LEU A 14 -2.79 16.84 6.59
CA LEU A 14 -2.86 17.04 8.04
C LEU A 14 -2.25 15.84 8.75
N SER A 15 -1.33 16.07 9.68
CA SER A 15 -0.72 15.01 10.49
C SER A 15 -0.59 15.44 11.95
N ASN A 16 -0.93 14.55 12.88
CA ASN A 16 -0.91 14.83 14.31
C ASN A 16 0.48 14.60 14.95
N GLY A 17 1.34 13.79 14.34
CA GLY A 17 2.58 13.32 14.99
C GLY A 17 3.85 13.51 14.18
N GLN A 18 3.84 14.36 13.15
CA GLN A 18 4.99 14.57 12.27
C GLN A 18 5.47 16.02 12.37
N GLU A 19 6.79 16.19 12.44
CA GLU A 19 7.45 17.49 12.43
C GLU A 19 7.40 18.12 11.04
N ALA A 20 7.51 19.45 10.98
CA ALA A 20 7.53 20.22 9.75
C ALA A 20 8.87 20.15 9.01
N LYS A 21 9.32 18.93 8.71
CA LYS A 21 10.58 18.65 8.01
C LYS A 21 10.31 18.24 6.57
N HIS A 22 11.26 18.58 5.71
CA HIS A 22 11.34 18.10 4.33
C HIS A 22 12.31 16.92 4.28
N ALA A 23 11.90 15.85 3.63
CA ALA A 23 12.74 14.70 3.30
C ALA A 23 13.15 14.76 1.82
N LYS A 24 14.36 14.29 1.54
CA LYS A 24 14.82 14.07 0.16
C LYS A 24 14.25 12.76 -0.34
N VAL A 25 13.31 12.84 -1.28
CA VAL A 25 12.72 11.66 -1.92
C VAL A 25 13.38 11.48 -3.28
N ASN A 26 13.79 10.25 -3.57
CA ASN A 26 14.32 9.90 -4.87
C ASN A 26 13.18 9.82 -5.89
N ARG A 27 13.01 10.86 -6.70
CA ARG A 27 12.02 10.91 -7.78
C ARG A 27 12.73 11.33 -9.06
N THR A 28 12.58 10.53 -10.11
CA THR A 28 13.05 10.90 -11.44
C THR A 28 12.16 12.01 -11.99
N MET A 29 12.66 13.24 -12.04
CA MET A 29 11.99 14.32 -12.76
C MET A 29 12.18 14.14 -14.27
N LYS A 30 11.35 14.83 -15.07
CA LYS A 30 11.48 14.85 -16.54
C LYS A 30 12.86 15.33 -16.99
N ASP A 31 13.53 16.12 -16.15
CA ASP A 31 14.87 16.69 -16.38
C ASP A 31 16.03 15.76 -15.99
N GLY A 32 15.76 14.53 -15.53
CA GLY A 32 16.78 13.54 -15.17
C GLY A 32 17.41 13.73 -13.77
N SER A 33 17.03 14.78 -13.04
CA SER A 33 17.39 14.95 -11.62
C SER A 33 16.65 13.94 -10.74
N LYS A 34 17.36 13.40 -9.75
CA LYS A 34 16.88 12.31 -8.88
C LYS A 34 16.45 12.76 -7.48
N GLU A 35 16.77 13.99 -7.06
CA GLU A 35 16.49 14.46 -5.69
C GLU A 35 15.35 15.48 -5.69
N PHE A 36 14.28 15.19 -4.94
CA PHE A 36 13.14 16.08 -4.77
C PHE A 36 12.83 16.28 -3.28
N GLU A 37 12.65 17.52 -2.85
CA GLU A 37 12.28 17.82 -1.46
C GLU A 37 10.76 17.69 -1.25
N CYS A 38 10.35 16.75 -0.41
CA CYS A 38 8.96 16.46 -0.11
C CYS A 38 8.73 16.54 1.41
N PRO A 39 7.62 17.10 1.90
CA PRO A 39 7.29 17.03 3.32
C PRO A 39 7.27 15.57 3.82
N VAL A 40 7.87 15.31 4.99
CA VAL A 40 7.95 13.96 5.60
C VAL A 40 6.56 13.30 5.73
N ALA A 41 5.53 14.11 6.02
CA ALA A 41 4.16 13.63 6.10
C ALA A 41 3.66 12.99 4.79
N ILE A 42 4.06 13.53 3.64
CA ILE A 42 3.66 13.02 2.32
C ILE A 42 4.43 11.73 1.98
N GLU A 43 5.73 11.67 2.32
CA GLU A 43 6.53 10.45 2.15
C GLU A 43 5.95 9.30 2.98
N LEU A 44 5.66 9.55 4.25
CA LEU A 44 5.07 8.57 5.16
C LEU A 44 3.70 8.09 4.66
N TYR A 45 2.87 9.02 4.19
CA TYR A 45 1.59 8.72 3.58
C TYR A 45 1.77 7.79 2.38
N ASN A 46 2.64 8.12 1.43
CA ASN A 46 2.90 7.30 0.25
C ASN A 46 3.39 5.88 0.61
N LYS A 47 4.14 5.73 1.71
CA LYS A 47 4.61 4.42 2.20
C LYS A 47 3.48 3.54 2.74
N ILE A 48 2.45 4.14 3.36
CA ILE A 48 1.40 3.40 4.08
C ILE A 48 0.10 3.26 3.26
N MET A 49 -0.18 4.21 2.37
CA MET A 49 -1.45 4.35 1.67
C MET A 49 -1.90 3.10 0.90
N GLY A 50 -0.97 2.35 0.33
CA GLY A 50 -1.30 1.17 -0.47
C GLY A 50 -1.87 -0.01 0.33
N GLY A 51 -1.92 0.04 1.67
CA GLY A 51 -2.32 -1.10 2.49
C GLY A 51 -3.72 -1.64 2.16
N VAL A 52 -4.70 -0.75 2.00
CA VAL A 52 -6.10 -1.14 1.70
C VAL A 52 -6.24 -1.62 0.25
N ASP A 53 -5.70 -0.87 -0.71
CA ASP A 53 -5.78 -1.21 -2.13
C ASP A 53 -5.07 -2.53 -2.45
N LEU A 54 -3.91 -2.77 -1.83
CA LEU A 54 -3.19 -4.05 -1.96
C LEU A 54 -3.98 -5.20 -1.34
N ALA A 55 -4.67 -4.97 -0.22
CA ALA A 55 -5.52 -5.98 0.39
C ALA A 55 -6.73 -6.29 -0.49
N ASP A 56 -7.38 -5.29 -1.07
CA ASP A 56 -8.51 -5.48 -1.97
C ASP A 56 -8.10 -6.13 -3.30
N GLN A 57 -6.98 -5.72 -3.89
CA GLN A 57 -6.41 -6.37 -5.07
C GLN A 57 -6.16 -7.86 -4.82
N ARG A 58 -5.59 -8.21 -3.66
CA ARG A 58 -5.38 -9.61 -3.27
C ARG A 58 -6.71 -10.33 -3.06
N ALA A 59 -7.68 -9.70 -2.42
CA ALA A 59 -9.00 -10.28 -2.23
C ALA A 59 -9.68 -10.59 -3.57
N ASN A 60 -9.59 -9.68 -4.54
CA ASN A 60 -10.17 -9.80 -5.87
C ASN A 60 -9.58 -10.98 -6.67
N VAL A 61 -8.27 -11.25 -6.54
CA VAL A 61 -7.62 -12.42 -7.17
C VAL A 61 -8.25 -13.75 -6.74
N TYR A 62 -8.81 -13.82 -5.53
CA TYR A 62 -9.47 -15.02 -5.00
C TYR A 62 -10.99 -14.89 -4.94
N GLU A 63 -11.58 -13.84 -5.52
CA GLU A 63 -13.03 -13.74 -5.62
C GLU A 63 -13.54 -14.82 -6.56
N LEU A 64 -14.15 -15.85 -5.96
CA LEU A 64 -14.97 -16.80 -6.69
C LEU A 64 -16.22 -16.06 -7.13
N ASP A 65 -16.27 -15.60 -8.38
CA ASP A 65 -17.37 -14.84 -8.98
C ASP A 65 -18.62 -15.73 -9.24
N ARG A 66 -19.04 -16.45 -8.19
CA ARG A 66 -20.24 -17.26 -8.18
C ARG A 66 -21.42 -16.33 -7.90
N LYS A 67 -22.42 -16.35 -8.78
CA LYS A 67 -23.73 -15.74 -8.51
C LYS A 67 -24.37 -16.44 -7.31
N LEU A 68 -24.19 -15.87 -6.13
CA LEU A 68 -24.79 -16.36 -4.89
C LEU A 68 -26.13 -15.67 -4.67
N CYS A 69 -27.23 -16.44 -4.57
CA CYS A 69 -28.58 -15.89 -4.40
C CYS A 69 -28.80 -15.08 -3.12
N LYS A 70 -27.86 -15.08 -2.17
CA LYS A 70 -27.98 -14.48 -0.84
C LYS A 70 -26.71 -13.70 -0.50
N TRP A 71 -26.83 -12.39 -0.24
CA TRP A 71 -25.70 -11.47 -0.04
C TRP A 71 -24.75 -11.87 1.10
N TRP A 72 -25.28 -12.39 2.20
CA TRP A 72 -24.45 -12.83 3.34
C TRP A 72 -23.45 -13.94 2.99
N LYS A 73 -23.78 -14.79 1.98
CA LYS A 73 -22.85 -15.82 1.51
C LYS A 73 -21.62 -15.20 0.86
N LYS A 74 -21.79 -14.08 0.14
CA LYS A 74 -20.68 -13.33 -0.46
C LYS A 74 -19.72 -12.84 0.62
N VAL A 75 -20.24 -12.29 1.72
CA VAL A 75 -19.41 -11.84 2.86
C VAL A 75 -18.65 -13.02 3.49
N PHE A 76 -19.33 -14.14 3.74
CA PHE A 76 -18.70 -15.34 4.31
C PHE A 76 -17.55 -15.88 3.45
N PHE A 77 -17.75 -16.01 2.13
CA PHE A 77 -16.69 -16.47 1.22
C PHE A 77 -15.55 -15.47 1.07
N ARG A 78 -15.82 -14.15 1.14
CA ARG A 78 -14.76 -13.13 1.18
C ARG A 78 -13.88 -13.27 2.41
N LEU A 79 -14.45 -13.54 3.58
CA LEU A 79 -13.69 -13.75 4.82
C LEU A 79 -12.80 -14.99 4.74
N LEU A 80 -13.33 -16.11 4.24
CA LEU A 80 -12.55 -17.34 4.03
C LEU A 80 -11.42 -17.14 3.01
N GLY A 81 -11.71 -16.45 1.90
CA GLY A 81 -10.71 -16.13 0.88
C GLY A 81 -9.57 -15.26 1.43
N ALA A 82 -9.88 -14.26 2.26
CA ALA A 82 -8.87 -13.42 2.89
C ALA A 82 -7.93 -14.20 3.83
N GLN A 83 -8.47 -15.13 4.62
CA GLN A 83 -7.67 -15.99 5.50
C GLN A 83 -6.76 -16.95 4.70
N TRP A 84 -7.27 -17.56 3.65
CA TRP A 84 -6.46 -18.41 2.78
C TRP A 84 -5.33 -17.63 2.09
N SER A 85 -5.65 -16.45 1.58
CA SER A 85 -4.70 -15.56 0.88
C SER A 85 -3.54 -15.15 1.78
N THR A 86 -3.83 -14.77 3.02
CA THR A 86 -2.80 -14.38 4.00
C THR A 86 -1.93 -15.57 4.41
N HIS A 87 -2.51 -16.74 4.62
CA HIS A 87 -1.76 -17.96 4.90
C HIS A 87 -0.81 -18.34 3.75
N ARG A 88 -1.30 -18.29 2.49
CA ARG A 88 -0.48 -18.57 1.31
C ARG A 88 0.65 -17.56 1.14
N LEU A 89 0.39 -16.27 1.33
CA LEU A 89 1.43 -15.23 1.30
C LEU A 89 2.49 -15.45 2.38
N ARG A 90 2.10 -15.86 3.59
CA ARG A 90 3.04 -16.20 4.67
C ARG A 90 3.93 -17.40 4.31
N ASN A 91 3.39 -18.41 3.64
CA ASN A 91 4.16 -19.57 3.18
C ASN A 91 5.09 -19.24 1.99
N VAL A 92 4.68 -18.34 1.09
CA VAL A 92 5.54 -17.87 -0.01
C VAL A 92 6.67 -17.00 0.54
N ASN A 93 6.38 -16.06 1.43
CA ASN A 93 7.39 -15.19 2.03
C ASN A 93 8.43 -15.98 2.83
N SER A 94 8.00 -16.98 3.61
CA SER A 94 8.93 -17.85 4.34
C SER A 94 9.78 -18.75 3.42
N ASN A 95 9.31 -19.11 2.23
CA ASN A 95 10.15 -19.78 1.23
C ASN A 95 11.16 -18.82 0.57
N ILE A 96 10.78 -17.57 0.31
CA ILE A 96 11.69 -16.56 -0.25
C ILE A 96 12.83 -16.26 0.74
N GLU A 97 12.52 -16.09 2.03
CA GLU A 97 13.56 -15.91 3.05
C GLU A 97 14.49 -17.12 3.13
N LYS A 98 13.94 -18.35 3.11
CA LYS A 98 14.76 -19.57 3.08
C LYS A 98 15.70 -19.63 1.86
N LEU A 99 15.24 -19.17 0.69
CA LEU A 99 16.07 -19.10 -0.52
C LEU A 99 17.17 -18.05 -0.40
N HIS A 100 16.90 -16.90 0.22
CA HIS A 100 17.89 -15.87 0.52
C HIS A 100 18.97 -16.32 1.52
N PHE A 101 18.67 -17.30 2.39
CA PHE A 101 19.66 -17.91 3.30
C PHE A 101 20.48 -19.05 2.66
N LEU A 102 20.10 -19.51 1.46
CA LEU A 102 20.74 -20.62 0.74
C LEU A 102 21.64 -20.16 -0.43
N ILE A 103 21.72 -18.85 -0.69
CA ILE A 103 22.58 -18.21 -1.69
C ILE A 103 23.63 -17.38 -0.96
#